data_AF-A0A9W6H6G1-F1
#
_entry.id   AF-A0A9W6H6G1-F1
#
_cell.length_a   1.000
_cell.length_b   1.000
_cell.length_c   1.000
_cell.angle_alpha   90.00
_cell.angle_beta   90.00
_cell.angle_gamma   90.00
#
_symmetry.space_group_name_H-M   'P 1'
#
loop_
_entity.id
_entity.type
_entity.pdbx_description
1 polymer ?
#
loop_
_entity_poly.entity_id
_entity_poly.type
_entity_poly.pdbx_seq_one_letter_code
_entity_poly.pdbx_strand_id
1 'polypeptide(L)'
;MSDRITRPSATAPRRLLVSVVAIAVAAGVVASTVGAVPTAAVEARESARAAAVTTLVASHRASLASARVTTADTRRTAVAAAASTEIARARSVLASSAGQAAESGRRALATAMATTSTRAATSTAYLVTASVVHLKEAEKAVTDSVAAFKAAEKKRLAAAAAAAAAARAAAEYQQAQAAASYASADSGSHNQTVQAAPAAPAPRSVPGASSAPPDNSGCGPCPGATLVLTPSGYWGCP
;
A
#
# COMPACT_ATOMS: atom_id res chain seq x y z
N MET A 1 -39.16 16.06 -18.32
CA MET A 1 -38.69 17.45 -18.16
C MET A 1 -37.19 17.40 -18.41
N SER A 2 -36.71 17.34 -19.66
CA SER A 2 -36.78 18.38 -20.72
C SER A 2 -36.13 19.67 -20.19
N ASP A 3 -35.03 20.23 -20.70
CA ASP A 3 -34.54 20.43 -22.08
C ASP A 3 -32.99 20.51 -22.05
N ARG A 4 -32.13 20.14 -23.01
CA ARG A 4 -32.08 20.11 -24.48
C ARG A 4 -32.29 21.47 -25.16
N ILE A 5 -31.25 22.31 -25.23
CA ILE A 5 -31.07 23.33 -26.29
C ILE A 5 -29.60 23.34 -26.75
N THR A 6 -29.22 22.66 -27.84
CA THR A 6 -29.11 23.06 -29.28
C THR A 6 -28.01 24.07 -29.64
N ARG A 7 -27.08 23.59 -30.51
CA ARG A 7 -26.15 24.35 -31.37
C ARG A 7 -26.87 25.25 -32.40
N PRO A 8 -26.12 26.12 -33.09
CA PRO A 8 -25.85 25.91 -34.53
C PRO A 8 -24.34 26.03 -34.85
N SER A 9 -23.70 25.17 -35.66
CA SER A 9 -23.67 25.10 -37.15
C SER A 9 -23.39 26.47 -37.80
N ALA A 10 -22.43 26.70 -38.70
CA ALA A 10 -21.84 25.89 -39.77
C ALA A 10 -20.39 26.41 -40.06
N THR A 11 -19.48 25.74 -40.78
CA THR A 11 -19.52 25.54 -42.25
C THR A 11 -18.39 24.61 -42.69
N ALA A 12 -18.75 23.39 -43.11
CA ALA A 12 -18.40 22.70 -44.37
C ALA A 12 -16.94 22.55 -44.90
N PRO A 13 -16.71 21.57 -45.81
CA PRO A 13 -15.54 20.68 -45.81
C PRO A 13 -14.53 21.01 -46.91
N ARG A 14 -13.23 20.75 -46.69
CA ARG A 14 -12.26 20.74 -47.81
C ARG A 14 -11.15 19.69 -47.67
N ARG A 15 -11.32 18.65 -48.50
CA ARG A 15 -10.34 18.08 -49.45
C ARG A 15 -9.27 17.12 -48.93
N LEU A 16 -9.56 15.84 -49.16
CA LEU A 16 -8.68 14.92 -49.89
C LEU A 16 -7.80 15.64 -50.92
N LEU A 17 -6.47 15.58 -50.73
CA LEU A 17 -5.39 15.75 -51.72
C LEU A 17 -4.22 14.91 -51.15
N VAL A 18 -4.05 13.64 -51.52
CA VAL A 18 -3.50 13.09 -52.77
C VAL A 18 -2.01 13.43 -52.96
N SER A 19 -1.24 12.38 -53.32
CA SER A 19 0.10 12.33 -53.95
C SER A 19 1.18 11.78 -53.00
N VAL A 20 1.39 10.45 -52.95
CA VAL A 20 2.24 9.72 -53.91
C VAL A 20 3.57 10.46 -54.10
N VAL A 21 4.55 10.20 -53.23
CA VAL A 21 5.96 10.43 -53.58
C VAL A 21 6.51 9.11 -54.12
N ALA A 22 5.92 8.72 -55.25
CA ALA A 22 6.54 7.84 -56.22
C ALA A 22 6.67 8.68 -57.49
N ILE A 23 7.81 8.56 -58.16
CA ILE A 23 8.09 9.09 -59.50
C ILE A 23 8.52 10.57 -59.53
N ALA A 24 9.80 10.79 -59.21
CA ALA A 24 10.64 11.76 -59.92
C ALA A 24 11.87 11.06 -60.52
N VAL A 25 11.64 9.87 -61.11
CA VAL A 25 12.61 9.15 -61.95
C VAL A 25 11.99 8.96 -63.33
N ALA A 26 11.62 10.07 -63.99
CA ALA A 26 11.14 10.02 -65.37
C ALA A 26 11.11 11.44 -65.99
N ALA A 27 12.27 12.00 -66.32
CA ALA A 27 12.34 13.03 -67.37
C ALA A 27 13.79 13.24 -67.84
N GLY A 28 14.02 12.95 -69.13
CA GLY A 28 15.23 13.29 -69.89
C GLY A 28 16.25 12.15 -69.94
N VAL A 29 16.42 11.36 -71.00
CA VAL A 29 16.39 11.71 -72.43
C VAL A 29 16.22 10.41 -73.22
N VAL A 30 15.16 10.30 -74.02
CA VAL A 30 15.16 9.49 -75.25
C VAL A 30 15.25 10.50 -76.39
N ALA A 31 16.47 10.77 -76.80
CA ALA A 31 16.78 11.37 -78.10
C ALA A 31 17.81 10.43 -78.73
N SER A 32 17.34 9.72 -79.74
CA SER A 32 18.06 8.80 -80.59
C SER A 32 19.14 9.54 -81.38
N THR A 33 20.40 9.36 -81.01
CA THR A 33 21.57 9.45 -81.90
C THR A 33 22.65 8.55 -81.33
N VAL A 34 23.18 7.63 -82.15
CA VAL A 34 24.39 6.85 -81.85
C VAL A 34 25.55 7.85 -81.78
N GLY A 35 25.82 8.35 -80.58
CA GLY A 35 26.91 9.27 -80.28
C GLY A 35 27.33 9.01 -78.85
N ALA A 36 28.63 8.85 -78.62
CA ALA A 36 29.20 8.55 -77.32
C ALA A 36 28.58 9.45 -76.24
N VAL A 37 27.90 8.86 -75.25
CA VAL A 37 27.47 9.61 -74.07
C VAL A 37 28.76 10.17 -73.45
N PRO A 38 28.93 11.50 -73.36
CA PRO A 38 30.14 12.06 -72.79
C PRO A 38 30.26 11.53 -71.36
N THR A 39 31.43 11.03 -70.99
CA THR A 39 31.73 10.50 -69.65
C THR A 39 31.31 11.49 -68.55
N ALA A 40 31.47 12.79 -68.81
CA ALA A 40 31.00 13.87 -67.94
C ALA A 40 29.48 13.84 -67.64
N ALA A 41 28.63 13.41 -68.57
CA ALA A 41 27.18 13.31 -68.34
C ALA A 41 26.81 12.06 -67.51
N VAL A 42 27.61 11.00 -67.58
CA VAL A 42 27.48 9.81 -66.72
C VAL A 42 27.94 10.16 -65.31
N GLU A 43 29.09 10.81 -65.17
CA GLU A 43 29.61 11.30 -63.87
C GLU A 43 28.67 12.30 -63.18
N ALA A 44 28.06 13.22 -63.94
CA ALA A 44 27.05 14.15 -63.42
C ALA A 44 25.77 13.43 -62.94
N ARG A 45 25.35 12.37 -63.65
CA ARG A 45 24.19 11.56 -63.24
C ARG A 45 24.50 10.69 -62.02
N GLU A 46 25.69 10.12 -61.94
CA GLU A 46 26.11 9.31 -60.80
C GLU A 46 26.31 10.15 -59.54
N SER A 47 26.92 11.33 -59.65
CA SER A 47 27.06 12.27 -58.54
C SER A 47 25.70 12.79 -58.04
N ALA A 48 24.75 13.08 -58.94
CA ALA A 48 23.39 13.45 -58.55
C ALA A 48 22.63 12.30 -57.85
N ARG A 49 22.81 11.04 -58.31
CA ARG A 49 22.25 9.86 -57.65
C ARG A 49 22.87 9.64 -56.27
N ALA A 50 24.18 9.78 -56.14
CA ALA A 50 24.88 9.68 -54.86
C ALA A 50 24.36 10.74 -53.87
N ALA A 51 24.24 12.00 -54.29
CA ALA A 51 23.69 13.07 -53.47
C ALA A 51 22.23 12.79 -53.03
N ALA A 52 21.39 12.29 -53.94
CA ALA A 52 20.00 11.94 -53.62
C ALA A 52 19.92 10.80 -52.59
N VAL A 53 20.75 9.76 -52.71
CA VAL A 53 20.83 8.65 -51.75
C VAL A 53 21.31 9.14 -50.38
N THR A 54 22.35 9.99 -50.34
CA THR A 54 22.83 10.59 -49.07
C THR A 54 21.73 11.39 -48.37
N THR A 55 20.96 12.16 -49.14
CA THR A 55 19.85 12.97 -48.61
C THR A 55 18.74 12.08 -48.05
N LEU A 56 18.39 11.00 -48.77
CA LEU A 56 17.40 10.02 -48.32
C LEU A 56 17.84 9.34 -47.00
N VAL A 57 19.10 8.89 -46.92
CA VAL A 57 19.65 8.25 -45.71
C VAL A 57 19.67 9.22 -44.52
N ALA A 58 20.04 10.48 -44.74
CA ALA A 58 20.01 11.51 -43.71
C ALA A 58 18.58 11.76 -43.21
N SER A 59 17.60 11.89 -44.11
CA SER A 59 16.19 12.08 -43.76
C SER A 59 15.61 10.88 -42.99
N HIS A 60 16.00 9.66 -43.36
CA HIS A 60 15.56 8.44 -42.68
C HIS A 60 16.14 8.35 -41.27
N ARG A 61 17.43 8.69 -41.09
CA ARG A 61 18.07 8.76 -39.76
C ARG A 61 17.42 9.83 -38.87
N ALA A 62 17.10 11.00 -39.42
CA ALA A 62 16.40 12.05 -38.69
C ALA A 62 14.97 11.62 -38.28
N SER A 63 14.26 10.91 -39.16
CA SER A 63 12.93 10.36 -38.89
C SER A 63 12.97 9.28 -37.80
N LEU A 64 13.97 8.40 -37.82
CA LEU A 64 14.16 7.41 -36.76
C LEU A 64 14.57 8.06 -35.43
N ALA A 65 15.40 9.10 -35.47
CA ALA A 65 15.80 9.85 -34.28
C ALA A 65 14.60 10.55 -33.64
N SER A 66 13.76 11.24 -34.42
CA SER A 66 12.55 11.88 -33.92
C SER A 66 11.55 10.87 -33.34
N ALA A 67 11.30 9.74 -34.01
CA ALA A 67 10.44 8.68 -33.48
C ALA A 67 10.95 8.12 -32.13
N ARG A 68 12.27 7.94 -31.98
CA ARG A 68 12.90 7.51 -30.73
C ARG A 68 12.73 8.55 -29.61
N VAL A 69 12.88 9.84 -29.93
CA VAL A 69 12.66 10.94 -28.98
C VAL A 69 11.21 10.96 -28.51
N THR A 70 10.24 10.89 -29.43
CA THR A 70 8.81 10.88 -29.06
C THR A 70 8.45 9.70 -28.17
N THR A 71 9.01 8.51 -28.46
CA THR A 71 8.77 7.30 -27.65
C THR A 71 9.42 7.40 -26.26
N ALA A 72 10.63 7.96 -26.17
CA ALA A 72 11.29 8.18 -24.89
C ALA A 72 10.53 9.20 -24.04
N ASP A 73 9.99 10.25 -24.65
CA ASP A 73 9.23 11.29 -23.98
C ASP A 73 7.88 10.76 -23.48
N THR A 74 7.14 10.01 -24.30
CA THR A 74 5.89 9.35 -23.84
C THR A 74 6.13 8.40 -22.68
N ARG A 75 7.21 7.61 -22.71
CA ARG A 75 7.58 6.75 -21.57
C ARG A 75 7.90 7.57 -20.32
N ARG A 76 8.61 8.69 -20.47
CA ARG A 76 8.94 9.58 -19.34
C ARG A 76 7.67 10.18 -18.74
N THR A 77 6.75 10.69 -19.55
CA THR A 77 5.46 11.23 -19.10
C THR A 77 4.63 10.18 -18.38
N ALA A 78 4.53 8.97 -18.92
CA ALA A 78 3.78 7.87 -18.30
C ALA A 78 4.35 7.48 -16.92
N VAL A 79 5.69 7.39 -16.82
CA VAL A 79 6.36 7.05 -15.56
C VAL A 79 6.25 8.18 -14.53
N ALA A 80 6.32 9.45 -14.96
CA ALA A 80 6.08 10.59 -14.08
C ALA A 80 4.62 10.63 -13.56
N ALA A 81 3.64 10.31 -14.40
CA ALA A 81 2.24 10.21 -13.99
C ALA A 81 2.03 9.07 -12.97
N ALA A 82 2.62 7.90 -13.20
CA ALA A 82 2.59 6.79 -12.24
C ALA A 82 3.25 7.20 -10.91
N ALA A 83 4.42 7.83 -10.94
CA ALA A 83 5.10 8.32 -9.75
C ALA A 83 4.25 9.33 -8.96
N SER A 84 3.53 10.23 -9.64
CA SER A 84 2.62 11.19 -8.99
C SER A 84 1.46 10.51 -8.26
N THR A 85 0.93 9.42 -8.83
CA THR A 85 -0.14 8.62 -8.22
C THR A 85 0.36 7.93 -6.95
N GLU A 86 1.57 7.37 -6.98
CA GLU A 86 2.19 6.73 -5.82
C GLU A 86 2.55 7.74 -4.73
N ILE A 87 3.02 8.94 -5.09
CA ILE A 87 3.23 10.04 -4.13
C ILE A 87 1.90 10.43 -3.44
N ALA A 88 0.78 10.45 -4.16
CA ALA A 88 -0.52 10.75 -3.58
C ALA A 88 -1.00 9.66 -2.59
N ARG A 89 -0.73 8.38 -2.89
CA ARG A 89 -0.98 7.26 -1.95
C ARG A 89 -0.12 7.39 -0.70
N ALA A 90 1.19 7.60 -0.87
CA ALA A 90 2.12 7.81 0.23
C ALA A 90 1.73 8.99 1.14
N ARG A 91 1.24 10.10 0.57
CA ARG A 91 0.67 11.23 1.35
C ARG A 91 -0.50 10.80 2.22
N SER A 92 -1.40 9.99 1.68
CA SER A 92 -2.56 9.46 2.40
C SER A 92 -2.11 8.58 3.57
N VAL A 93 -1.13 7.70 3.34
CA VAL A 93 -0.52 6.87 4.41
C VAL A 93 0.14 7.73 5.48
N LEU A 94 0.92 8.75 5.09
CA LEU A 94 1.60 9.66 6.03
C LEU A 94 0.61 10.45 6.91
N ALA A 95 -0.54 10.85 6.34
CA ALA A 95 -1.61 11.52 7.07
C ALA A 95 -2.30 10.57 8.05
N SER A 96 -2.68 9.37 7.60
CA SER A 96 -3.39 8.38 8.43
C SER A 96 -2.53 7.75 9.54
N SER A 97 -1.20 7.83 9.43
CA SER A 97 -0.25 7.21 10.36
C SER A 97 0.19 8.11 11.51
N ALA A 98 -0.29 9.36 11.54
CA ALA A 98 0.06 10.32 12.59
C ALA A 98 -0.28 9.77 13.99
N GLY A 99 0.70 9.82 14.90
CA GLY A 99 0.55 9.33 16.28
C GLY A 99 0.53 7.81 16.44
N GLN A 100 0.59 7.03 15.36
CA GLN A 100 0.58 5.56 15.40
C GLN A 100 1.89 4.96 14.86
N ALA A 101 2.44 5.52 13.79
CA ALA A 101 3.72 5.07 13.23
C ALA A 101 4.92 5.72 13.91
N ALA A 102 6.06 5.03 13.88
CA ALA A 102 7.35 5.57 14.30
C ALA A 102 7.73 6.81 13.47
N GLU A 103 8.14 7.87 14.16
CA GLU A 103 8.45 9.16 13.53
C GLU A 103 9.67 9.08 12.58
N SER A 104 10.61 8.18 12.84
CA SER A 104 11.71 7.89 11.91
C SER A 104 11.20 7.32 10.57
N GLY A 105 10.26 6.38 10.61
CA GLY A 105 9.63 5.82 9.41
C GLY A 105 8.82 6.86 8.63
N ARG A 106 8.08 7.72 9.33
CA ARG A 106 7.33 8.83 8.72
C ARG A 106 8.26 9.84 8.01
N ARG A 107 9.38 10.19 8.64
CA ARG A 107 10.41 11.05 8.02
C ARG A 107 11.06 10.39 6.79
N ALA A 108 11.34 9.10 6.86
CA ALA A 108 11.87 8.35 5.71
C ALA A 108 10.88 8.34 4.53
N LEU A 109 9.59 8.11 4.79
CA LEU A 109 8.53 8.19 3.77
C LEU A 109 8.44 9.58 3.13
N ALA A 110 8.44 10.65 3.94
CA ALA A 110 8.44 12.03 3.44
C ALA A 110 9.66 12.32 2.54
N THR A 111 10.84 11.80 2.92
CA THR A 111 12.09 11.94 2.15
C THR A 111 12.02 11.18 0.83
N ALA A 112 11.48 9.95 0.84
CA ALA A 112 11.28 9.15 -0.36
C ALA A 112 10.29 9.80 -1.33
N MET A 113 9.22 10.44 -0.82
CA MET A 113 8.29 11.23 -1.64
C MET A 113 8.98 12.42 -2.31
N ALA A 114 9.76 13.20 -1.57
CA ALA A 114 10.51 14.33 -2.11
C ALA A 114 11.52 13.88 -3.17
N THR A 115 12.26 12.80 -2.89
CA THR A 115 13.22 12.20 -3.83
C THR A 115 12.53 11.76 -5.12
N THR A 116 11.41 11.05 -5.01
CA THR A 116 10.63 10.56 -6.15
C THR A 116 10.08 11.73 -6.98
N SER A 117 9.59 12.79 -6.34
CA SER A 117 9.13 14.01 -7.01
C SER A 117 10.25 14.67 -7.81
N THR A 118 11.44 14.83 -7.21
CA THR A 118 12.60 15.40 -7.90
C THR A 118 13.04 14.53 -9.07
N ARG A 119 13.11 13.21 -8.90
CA ARG A 119 13.50 12.29 -9.99
C ARG A 119 12.48 12.29 -11.12
N ALA A 120 11.18 12.35 -10.82
CA ALA A 120 10.13 12.40 -11.84
C ALA A 120 10.27 13.63 -12.76
N ALA A 121 10.76 14.75 -12.23
CA ALA A 121 11.01 15.95 -13.01
C ALA A 121 12.31 15.86 -13.84
N THR A 122 13.41 15.37 -13.26
CA THR A 122 14.76 15.58 -13.83
C THR A 122 15.43 14.33 -14.38
N SER A 123 14.95 13.13 -14.05
CA SER A 123 15.67 11.87 -14.28
C SER A 123 15.09 11.00 -15.39
N THR A 124 15.82 9.93 -15.74
CA THR A 124 15.38 8.91 -16.69
C THR A 124 14.29 8.01 -16.10
N ALA A 125 13.50 7.38 -16.96
CA ALA A 125 12.44 6.45 -16.54
C ALA A 125 12.93 5.37 -15.57
N TYR A 126 14.14 4.82 -15.78
CA TYR A 126 14.75 3.83 -14.90
C TYR A 126 14.93 4.35 -13.46
N LEU A 127 15.51 5.55 -13.30
CA LEU A 127 15.74 6.15 -11.98
C LEU A 127 14.44 6.53 -11.28
N VAL A 128 13.41 6.93 -12.04
CA VAL A 128 12.08 7.20 -11.48
C VAL A 128 11.45 5.92 -10.95
N THR A 129 11.46 4.84 -11.74
CA THR A 129 10.92 3.53 -11.31
C THR A 129 11.64 3.01 -10.07
N ALA A 130 12.97 3.10 -10.02
CA ALA A 130 13.74 2.73 -8.83
C ALA A 130 13.35 3.56 -7.59
N SER A 131 13.08 4.86 -7.77
CA SER A 131 12.61 5.72 -6.66
C SER A 131 11.22 5.35 -6.18
N VAL A 132 10.32 4.98 -7.11
CA VAL A 132 8.97 4.51 -6.77
C VAL A 132 9.02 3.20 -5.99
N VAL A 133 9.96 2.29 -6.28
CA VAL A 133 10.16 1.07 -5.48
C VAL A 133 10.56 1.43 -4.05
N HIS A 134 11.57 2.30 -3.87
CA HIS A 134 11.95 2.76 -2.54
C HIS A 134 10.83 3.52 -1.81
N LEU A 135 9.99 4.27 -2.53
CA LEU A 135 8.81 4.92 -1.95
C LEU A 135 7.83 3.88 -1.38
N LYS A 136 7.58 2.79 -2.12
CA LYS A 136 6.71 1.70 -1.66
C LYS A 136 7.28 0.93 -0.48
N GLU A 137 8.59 0.73 -0.44
CA GLU A 137 9.27 0.14 0.72
C GLU A 137 9.10 1.01 1.98
N ALA A 138 9.27 2.32 1.85
CA ALA A 138 9.05 3.25 2.95
C ALA A 138 7.56 3.30 3.38
N GLU A 139 6.63 3.24 2.43
CA GLU A 139 5.19 3.17 2.71
C GLU A 139 4.83 1.91 3.48
N LYS A 140 5.39 0.76 3.06
CA LYS A 140 5.24 -0.51 3.75
C LYS A 140 5.77 -0.43 5.19
N ALA A 141 6.96 0.14 5.39
CA ALA A 141 7.55 0.27 6.72
C ALA A 141 6.66 1.11 7.67
N VAL A 142 6.06 2.20 7.18
CA VAL A 142 5.10 3.01 7.96
C VAL A 142 3.84 2.20 8.28
N THR A 143 3.30 1.48 7.30
CA THR A 143 2.09 0.66 7.48
C THR A 143 2.30 -0.48 8.48
N ASP A 144 3.45 -1.16 8.41
CA ASP A 144 3.84 -2.21 9.35
C ASP A 144 4.02 -1.62 10.77
N SER A 145 4.56 -0.41 10.89
CA SER A 145 4.65 0.30 12.18
C SER A 145 3.27 0.62 12.78
N VAL A 146 2.30 1.04 11.96
CA VAL A 146 0.92 1.28 12.42
C VAL A 146 0.27 -0.03 12.89
N ALA A 147 0.49 -1.12 12.15
CA ALA A 147 -0.04 -2.43 12.52
C ALA A 147 0.54 -2.91 13.87
N ALA A 148 1.85 -2.72 14.07
CA ALA A 148 2.51 -3.05 15.34
C ALA A 148 1.96 -2.21 16.50
N PHE A 149 1.75 -0.90 16.30
CA PHE A 149 1.12 -0.05 17.31
C PHE A 149 -0.29 -0.52 17.69
N LYS A 150 -1.14 -0.82 16.70
CA LYS A 150 -2.50 -1.32 16.95
C LYS A 150 -2.50 -2.65 17.70
N ALA A 151 -1.56 -3.54 17.38
CA ALA A 151 -1.41 -4.81 18.10
C ALA A 151 -1.00 -4.60 19.55
N ALA A 152 -0.07 -3.68 19.81
CA ALA A 152 0.34 -3.31 21.17
C ALA A 152 -0.82 -2.68 21.96
N GLU A 153 -1.58 -1.77 21.34
CA GLU A 153 -2.72 -1.12 21.99
C GLU A 153 -3.84 -2.12 22.33
N LYS A 154 -4.13 -3.07 21.43
CA LYS A 154 -5.06 -4.15 21.72
C LYS A 154 -4.62 -4.99 22.93
N LYS A 155 -3.32 -5.31 23.04
CA LYS A 155 -2.78 -6.03 24.20
C LYS A 155 -2.90 -5.21 25.49
N ARG A 156 -2.61 -3.90 25.44
CA ARG A 156 -2.76 -2.99 26.58
C ARG A 156 -4.21 -2.95 27.09
N LEU A 157 -5.17 -2.85 26.18
CA LEU A 157 -6.60 -2.84 26.52
C LEU A 157 -7.06 -4.19 27.09
N ALA A 158 -6.60 -5.32 26.53
CA ALA A 158 -6.90 -6.64 27.07
C ALA A 158 -6.33 -6.83 28.50
N ALA A 159 -5.10 -6.37 28.74
CA ALA A 159 -4.51 -6.39 30.07
C ALA A 159 -5.28 -5.50 31.07
N ALA A 160 -5.70 -4.30 30.65
CA ALA A 160 -6.51 -3.41 31.48
C ALA A 160 -7.89 -4.03 31.81
N ALA A 161 -8.52 -4.70 30.84
CA ALA A 161 -9.79 -5.39 31.06
C ALA A 161 -9.64 -6.57 32.04
N ALA A 162 -8.56 -7.35 31.92
CA ALA A 162 -8.26 -8.45 32.86
C ALA A 162 -8.02 -7.92 34.28
N ALA A 163 -7.27 -6.82 34.44
CA ALA A 163 -7.06 -6.18 35.73
C ALA A 163 -8.37 -5.65 36.35
N ALA A 164 -9.25 -5.06 35.53
CA ALA A 164 -10.56 -4.59 35.99
C ALA A 164 -11.47 -5.77 36.43
N ALA A 165 -11.45 -6.89 35.71
CA ALA A 165 -12.19 -8.09 36.08
C ALA A 165 -11.68 -8.67 37.41
N ALA A 166 -10.36 -8.74 37.61
CA ALA A 166 -9.77 -9.20 38.87
C ALA A 166 -10.15 -8.29 40.05
N ALA A 167 -10.17 -6.97 39.86
CA ALA A 167 -10.59 -6.02 40.89
C ALA A 167 -12.08 -6.19 41.27
N ARG A 168 -12.96 -6.45 40.30
CA ARG A 168 -14.38 -6.74 40.55
C ARG A 168 -14.56 -8.03 41.35
N ALA A 169 -13.88 -9.12 40.94
CA ALA A 169 -13.93 -10.38 41.67
C ALA A 169 -13.44 -10.24 43.12
N ALA A 170 -12.37 -9.45 43.35
CA ALA A 170 -11.89 -9.16 44.70
C ALA A 170 -12.92 -8.35 45.53
N ALA A 171 -13.58 -7.36 44.93
CA ALA A 171 -14.62 -6.58 45.61
C ALA A 171 -15.85 -7.43 45.96
N GLU A 172 -16.31 -8.28 45.05
CA GLU A 172 -17.41 -9.23 45.28
C GLU A 172 -17.08 -10.22 46.40
N TYR A 173 -15.84 -10.72 46.43
CA TYR A 173 -15.37 -11.59 47.51
C TYR A 173 -15.38 -10.88 48.87
N GLN A 174 -14.91 -9.63 48.95
CA GLN A 174 -14.95 -8.84 50.18
C GLN A 174 -16.39 -8.54 50.64
N GLN A 175 -17.30 -8.26 49.71
CA GLN A 175 -18.72 -8.08 50.04
C GLN A 175 -19.37 -9.37 50.55
N ALA A 176 -19.05 -10.52 49.94
CA ALA A 176 -19.54 -11.82 50.40
C ALA A 176 -19.03 -12.15 51.82
N GLN A 177 -17.77 -11.84 52.13
CA GLN A 177 -17.23 -12.02 53.48
C GLN A 177 -17.90 -11.09 54.50
N ALA A 178 -18.14 -9.83 54.14
CA ALA A 178 -18.84 -8.88 55.01
C ALA A 178 -20.26 -9.35 55.31
N ALA A 179 -21.02 -9.78 54.29
CA ALA A 179 -22.38 -10.29 54.45
C ALA A 179 -22.44 -11.55 55.34
N ALA A 180 -21.50 -12.49 55.18
CA ALA A 180 -21.40 -13.67 56.04
C ALA A 180 -21.11 -13.32 57.52
N SER A 181 -20.33 -12.27 57.75
CA SER A 181 -20.00 -11.77 59.09
C SER A 181 -21.21 -11.14 59.79
N TYR A 182 -22.04 -10.38 59.06
CA TYR A 182 -23.29 -9.82 59.59
C TYR A 182 -24.34 -10.90 59.92
N ALA A 183 -24.50 -11.92 59.08
CA ALA A 183 -25.41 -13.03 59.36
C ALA A 183 -25.03 -13.82 60.63
N SER A 184 -23.73 -13.87 60.96
CA SER A 184 -23.22 -14.51 62.17
C SER A 184 -23.40 -13.65 63.44
N ALA A 185 -23.46 -12.32 63.30
CA ALA A 185 -23.63 -11.39 64.42
C ALA A 185 -25.11 -11.24 64.86
N ASP A 186 -26.06 -11.28 63.92
CA ASP A 186 -27.51 -11.20 64.22
C ASP A 186 -28.08 -12.52 64.81
N SER A 187 -27.30 -13.60 64.79
CA SER A 187 -27.65 -14.88 65.43
C SER A 187 -27.23 -14.94 66.92
N GLY A 188 -26.70 -13.86 67.48
CA GLY A 188 -26.17 -13.80 68.85
C GLY A 188 -27.21 -13.70 69.98
N SER A 189 -28.52 -13.80 69.72
CA SER A 189 -29.55 -13.66 70.77
C SER A 189 -30.56 -14.80 70.89
N HIS A 190 -30.51 -15.88 70.10
CA HIS A 190 -31.44 -17.00 70.27
C HIS A 190 -30.69 -18.31 70.50
N ASN A 191 -30.71 -18.76 71.76
CA ASN A 191 -30.42 -20.14 72.17
C ASN A 191 -31.26 -21.12 71.34
N GLN A 192 -30.74 -21.58 70.22
CA GLN A 192 -31.14 -22.86 69.63
C GLN A 192 -29.90 -23.55 69.10
N THR A 193 -29.61 -24.71 69.69
CA THR A 193 -28.66 -25.71 69.21
C THR A 193 -29.04 -26.16 67.81
N VAL A 194 -28.49 -25.52 66.78
CA VAL A 194 -28.50 -26.02 65.41
C VAL A 194 -27.18 -26.75 65.18
N GLN A 195 -27.27 -28.03 64.78
CA GLN A 195 -26.12 -28.85 64.39
C GLN A 195 -25.21 -28.08 63.43
N ALA A 196 -23.92 -28.00 63.77
CA ALA A 196 -22.90 -27.37 62.96
C ALA A 196 -22.91 -27.99 61.54
N ALA A 197 -23.31 -27.21 60.55
CA ALA A 197 -23.08 -27.55 59.15
C ALA A 197 -21.56 -27.63 58.91
N PRO A 198 -21.05 -28.58 58.09
CA PRO A 198 -19.63 -28.73 57.88
C PRO A 198 -19.04 -27.43 57.31
N ALA A 199 -18.00 -26.91 57.95
CA ALA A 199 -17.23 -25.80 57.40
C ALA A 199 -16.73 -26.18 55.99
N ALA A 200 -17.08 -25.37 54.99
CA ALA A 200 -16.52 -25.53 53.65
C ALA A 200 -14.98 -25.44 53.75
N PRO A 201 -14.23 -26.41 53.21
CA PRO A 201 -12.78 -26.43 53.34
C PRO A 201 -12.20 -25.17 52.69
N ALA A 202 -11.38 -24.44 53.44
CA ALA A 202 -10.64 -23.30 52.94
C ALA A 202 -9.79 -23.72 51.72
N PRO A 203 -9.76 -22.92 50.64
CA PRO A 203 -8.94 -23.25 49.48
C PRO A 203 -7.47 -23.29 49.90
N ARG A 204 -6.85 -24.47 49.80
CA ARG A 204 -5.42 -24.65 50.07
C ARG A 204 -4.64 -23.89 49.00
N SER A 205 -4.02 -22.77 49.38
CA SER A 205 -3.04 -22.10 48.53
C SER A 205 -1.82 -22.99 48.39
N VAL A 206 -1.66 -23.61 47.22
CA VAL A 206 -0.47 -24.40 46.89
C VAL A 206 0.66 -23.42 46.55
N PRO A 207 1.84 -23.49 47.22
CA PRO A 207 2.98 -22.64 46.88
C PRO A 207 3.40 -22.89 45.42
N GLY A 208 3.24 -21.88 44.56
CA GLY A 208 3.57 -21.97 43.12
C GLY A 208 2.37 -21.94 42.17
N ALA A 209 1.13 -21.90 42.66
CA ALA A 209 -0.03 -21.65 41.81
C ALA A 209 -0.04 -20.19 41.33
N SER A 210 0.22 -19.98 40.04
CA SER A 210 0.05 -18.68 39.38
C SER A 210 -1.40 -18.22 39.51
N SER A 211 -1.59 -16.99 39.98
CA SER A 211 -2.90 -16.32 40.02
C SER A 211 -3.45 -15.95 38.64
N ALA A 212 -2.64 -16.14 37.58
CA ALA A 212 -3.09 -16.04 36.19
C ALA A 212 -3.45 -17.44 35.64
N PRO A 213 -4.62 -17.58 34.97
CA PRO A 213 -4.98 -18.82 34.29
C PRO A 213 -3.98 -19.12 33.16
N PRO A 214 -3.59 -20.39 32.97
CA PRO A 214 -2.75 -20.78 31.85
C PRO A 214 -3.51 -20.64 30.52
N ASP A 215 -2.77 -20.40 29.44
CA ASP A 215 -3.32 -20.37 28.08
C ASP A 215 -3.85 -21.77 27.70
N ASN A 216 -5.14 -21.87 27.41
CA ASN A 216 -5.82 -23.10 27.00
C ASN A 216 -6.30 -23.08 25.55
N SER A 217 -5.72 -22.21 24.72
CA SER A 217 -6.08 -22.08 23.30
C SER A 217 -5.76 -23.33 22.45
N GLY A 218 -4.98 -24.28 22.96
CA GLY A 218 -4.54 -25.46 22.18
C GLY A 218 -4.51 -26.81 22.89
N CYS A 219 -4.95 -26.92 24.15
CA CYS A 219 -4.88 -28.19 24.91
C CYS A 219 -6.10 -28.37 25.83
N GLY A 220 -6.80 -29.51 25.67
CA GLY A 220 -7.87 -29.95 26.57
C GLY A 220 -9.29 -29.93 25.98
N PRO A 221 -10.29 -30.46 26.71
CA PRO A 221 -11.65 -30.67 26.23
C PRO A 221 -12.46 -29.38 25.98
N CYS A 222 -11.94 -28.20 26.35
CA CYS A 222 -12.62 -26.91 26.15
C CYS A 222 -11.64 -25.83 25.66
N PRO A 223 -11.28 -25.84 24.37
CA PRO A 223 -10.45 -24.78 23.79
C PRO A 223 -11.19 -23.44 23.84
N GLY A 224 -10.56 -22.43 24.47
CA GLY A 224 -11.07 -21.06 24.56
C GLY A 224 -12.08 -20.80 25.68
N ALA A 225 -12.37 -21.78 26.55
CA ALA A 225 -13.21 -21.56 27.72
C ALA A 225 -12.44 -20.81 28.83
N THR A 226 -13.12 -19.97 29.61
CA THR A 226 -12.54 -19.35 30.80
C THR A 226 -12.31 -20.41 31.86
N LEU A 227 -11.04 -20.69 32.19
CA LEU A 227 -10.70 -21.64 33.25
C LEU A 227 -11.06 -21.05 34.62
N VAL A 228 -11.62 -21.89 35.48
CA VAL A 228 -11.96 -21.57 36.87
C VAL A 228 -11.04 -22.37 37.80
N LEU A 229 -10.54 -21.73 38.86
CA LEU A 229 -9.71 -22.40 39.85
C LEU A 229 -10.59 -23.31 40.72
N THR A 230 -10.35 -24.62 40.69
CA THR A 230 -11.09 -25.60 41.47
C THR A 230 -10.69 -25.56 42.95
N PRO A 231 -11.53 -26.08 43.87
CA PRO A 231 -11.18 -26.19 45.29
C PRO A 231 -9.92 -27.02 45.58
N SER A 232 -9.49 -27.85 44.62
CA SER A 232 -8.25 -28.63 44.68
C SER A 232 -6.99 -27.86 44.24
N GLY A 233 -7.13 -26.60 43.81
CA GLY A 233 -6.02 -25.74 43.40
C GLY A 233 -5.57 -25.92 41.94
N TYR A 234 -6.40 -26.58 41.11
CA TYR A 234 -6.11 -26.79 39.69
C TYR A 234 -7.04 -25.94 38.82
N TRP A 235 -6.60 -25.55 37.63
CA TRP A 235 -7.45 -24.85 36.67
C TRP A 235 -8.30 -25.86 35.90
N GLY A 236 -9.62 -25.72 35.99
CA GLY A 236 -10.60 -26.56 35.32
C GLY A 236 -11.58 -25.76 34.47
N CYS A 237 -12.37 -26.45 33.66
CA CYS A 237 -13.52 -25.83 32.99
C CYS A 237 -14.69 -25.79 33.98
N PRO A 238 -15.57 -24.77 33.91
CA PRO A 238 -16.77 -24.72 34.74
C PRO A 238 -17.70 -25.91 34.49
#